data_AF-A0A7E5WX08-F1
#
_entry.id   AF-A0A7E5WX08-F1
#
_cell.length_a   1.000
_cell.length_b   1.000
_cell.length_c   1.000
_cell.angle_alpha   90.00
_cell.angle_beta   90.00
_cell.angle_gamma   90.00
#
_symmetry.space_group_name_H-M   'P 1'
#
loop_
_entity.id
_entity.type
_entity.pdbx_description
1 polymer ?
#
loop_
_entity_poly.entity_id
_entity_poly.type
_entity_poly.pdbx_seq_one_letter_code
_entity_poly.pdbx_strand_id
1 'polypeptide(L)'
;MSLKRFISRRGKPTEIFSDNGTNFVAAGKEIGSFIKQNHEPLVDFASQQSINFKFIPAYTPHFGGIWEAGVKPAKHLLRRVLGECHLTFEELSTLFAQVEAILNSRPLCPLSSSPNDLLSLFPGHFIISRPLIALPTPNLEDVKEGQLRRYMRLEKLRQHFWRRWQKEYLSELQQRTKWRTNTSKLDVGDMVLLADDNAPPLTWKLGRVLRLIPGPDGISRVADVLTTKGCVRRAFVRLCKLPSAEDING
;
A
#
# COMPACT_ATOMS: atom_id res chain seq x y z
N MET A 1 2.66 24.08 5.06
CA MET A 1 1.42 23.69 4.33
C MET A 1 1.13 22.19 4.37
N SER A 2 2.07 21.30 4.04
CA SER A 2 1.82 19.85 4.02
C SER A 2 1.37 19.26 5.37
N LEU A 3 2.01 19.64 6.48
CA LEU A 3 1.62 19.20 7.81
C LEU A 3 0.20 19.63 8.19
N LYS A 4 -0.18 20.88 7.89
CA LYS A 4 -1.56 21.36 8.11
C LYS A 4 -2.58 20.50 7.33
N ARG A 5 -2.33 20.20 6.05
CA ARG A 5 -3.21 19.31 5.25
C ARG A 5 -3.30 17.91 5.83
N PHE A 6 -2.19 17.36 6.33
CA PHE A 6 -2.18 16.05 6.99
C PHE A 6 -3.06 16.09 8.24
N ILE A 7 -2.84 17.07 9.13
CA ILE A 7 -3.61 17.22 10.38
C ILE A 7 -5.10 17.37 10.09
N SER A 8 -5.48 18.20 9.12
CA SER A 8 -6.88 18.39 8.74
C SER A 8 -7.54 17.12 8.18
N ARG A 9 -6.77 16.18 7.62
CA ARG A 9 -7.29 14.93 7.02
C ARG A 9 -7.20 13.72 7.94
N ARG A 10 -6.23 13.69 8.85
CA ARG A 10 -5.85 12.50 9.64
C ARG A 10 -5.87 12.73 11.15
N GLY A 11 -6.12 13.96 11.59
CA GLY A 11 -5.96 14.36 12.97
C GLY A 11 -4.51 14.74 13.30
N LYS A 12 -4.34 15.40 14.44
CA LYS A 12 -3.03 15.83 14.94
C LYS A 12 -2.23 14.61 15.42
N PRO A 13 -1.04 14.34 14.87
CA PRO A 13 -0.20 13.25 15.38
C PRO A 13 0.34 13.63 16.77
N THR A 14 0.59 12.63 17.60
CA THR A 14 1.33 12.78 18.86
C THR A 14 2.83 12.85 18.61
N GLU A 15 3.33 12.05 17.66
CA GLU A 15 4.75 11.99 17.30
C GLU A 15 4.96 12.04 15.79
N ILE A 16 6.07 12.66 15.36
CA ILE A 16 6.53 12.66 13.97
C ILE A 16 7.98 12.19 13.95
N PHE A 17 8.25 11.11 13.23
CA PHE A 17 9.61 10.62 12.96
C PHE A 17 10.11 11.16 11.62
N SER A 18 11.35 11.66 11.57
CA SER A 18 11.91 12.24 10.36
C SER A 18 13.44 12.17 10.29
N ASP A 19 13.99 12.44 9.11
CA ASP A 19 15.42 12.70 8.93
C ASP A 19 15.81 14.13 9.36
N ASN A 20 17.11 14.41 9.42
CA ASN A 20 17.63 15.74 9.75
C ASN A 20 17.55 16.74 8.58
N GLY A 21 16.63 16.52 7.62
CA GLY A 21 16.37 17.45 6.53
C GLY A 21 16.00 18.82 7.07
N THR A 22 16.60 19.86 6.50
CA THR A 22 16.49 21.25 6.99
C THR A 22 15.04 21.71 7.15
N ASN A 23 14.16 21.33 6.22
CA ASN A 23 12.73 21.64 6.28
C ASN A 23 12.02 21.02 7.49
N PHE A 24 12.36 19.78 7.87
CA PHE A 24 11.75 19.09 9.00
C PHE A 24 12.25 19.66 10.34
N VAL A 25 13.55 19.91 10.43
CA VAL A 25 14.17 20.56 11.60
C VAL A 25 13.61 21.97 11.80
N ALA A 26 13.47 22.75 10.73
CA ALA A 26 12.89 24.09 10.79
C ALA A 26 11.42 24.05 11.24
N ALA A 27 10.62 23.14 10.68
CA ALA A 27 9.21 23.00 11.07
C ALA A 27 9.05 22.62 12.56
N GLY A 28 9.88 21.69 13.06
CA GLY A 28 9.88 21.32 14.47
C GLY A 28 10.22 22.51 15.40
N LYS A 29 11.21 23.32 15.02
CA LYS A 29 11.57 24.54 15.75
C LYS A 29 10.47 25.60 15.71
N GLU A 30 9.88 25.86 14.55
CA GLU A 30 8.83 26.87 14.37
C GLU A 30 7.59 26.53 15.23
N ILE A 31 7.15 25.27 15.18
CA ILE A 31 6.00 24.79 15.96
C ILE A 31 6.33 24.85 17.46
N GLY A 32 7.53 24.42 17.86
CA GLY A 32 7.97 24.50 19.25
C GLY A 32 8.02 25.92 19.80
N SER A 33 8.54 26.87 19.01
CA SER A 33 8.58 28.30 19.38
C SER A 33 7.19 28.91 19.48
N PHE A 34 6.30 28.61 18.51
CA PHE A 34 4.93 29.09 18.53
C PHE A 34 4.18 28.62 19.79
N ILE A 35 4.32 27.35 20.15
CA ILE A 35 3.72 26.79 21.37
C ILE A 35 4.25 27.51 22.61
N LYS A 36 5.57 27.69 22.74
CA LYS A 36 6.18 28.39 23.88
C LYS A 36 5.74 29.85 24.02
N GLN A 37 5.56 30.56 22.90
CA GLN A 37 5.17 31.98 22.90
C GLN A 37 3.69 32.20 23.23
N ASN A 38 2.84 31.21 22.97
CA ASN A 38 1.38 31.33 23.14
C ASN A 38 0.86 30.52 24.34
N HIS A 39 1.74 30.08 25.23
CA HIS A 39 1.38 29.35 26.44
C HIS A 39 1.10 30.32 27.61
N GLU A 40 -0.17 30.51 27.93
CA GLU A 40 -0.61 30.98 29.26
C GLU A 40 -0.60 29.80 30.28
N PRO A 41 -0.66 30.04 31.61
CA PRO A 41 -0.38 29.04 32.64
C PRO A 41 -1.56 28.06 32.87
N LEU A 42 -1.94 27.32 31.83
CA LEU A 42 -2.80 26.13 31.88
C LEU A 42 -1.95 24.94 31.42
N VAL A 43 -1.12 24.48 32.36
CA VAL A 43 0.10 23.69 32.14
C VAL A 43 -0.16 22.25 31.67
N ASP A 44 -1.38 21.71 31.81
CA ASP A 44 -1.60 20.28 31.54
C ASP A 44 -2.17 19.98 30.15
N PHE A 45 -3.10 20.79 29.63
CA PHE A 45 -3.74 20.50 28.34
C PHE A 45 -2.85 20.85 27.15
N ALA A 46 -2.14 21.99 27.20
CA ALA A 46 -1.35 22.44 26.06
C ALA A 46 0.01 21.71 25.94
N SER A 47 0.54 21.14 27.02
CA SER A 47 1.63 20.16 26.98
C SER A 47 1.24 18.90 26.15
N GLN A 48 -0.02 18.47 26.25
CA GLN A 48 -0.60 17.37 25.43
C GLN A 48 -0.92 17.80 23.98
N GLN A 49 -0.96 19.11 23.69
CA GLN A 49 -1.21 19.63 22.34
C GLN A 49 0.06 19.71 21.47
N SER A 50 1.25 19.55 22.04
CA SER A 50 2.49 19.52 21.27
C SER A 50 2.60 18.28 20.36
N ILE A 51 3.37 18.41 19.27
CA ILE A 51 3.77 17.30 18.41
C ILE A 51 5.23 16.98 18.75
N ASN A 52 5.52 15.76 19.17
CA ASN A 52 6.88 15.33 19.47
C ASN A 52 7.64 14.98 18.19
N PHE A 53 8.60 15.83 17.79
CA PHE A 53 9.45 15.57 16.63
C PHE A 53 10.66 14.72 17.03
N LYS A 54 10.73 13.50 16.51
CA LYS A 54 11.85 12.56 16.69
C LYS A 54 12.68 12.50 15.42
N PHE A 55 13.92 12.98 15.50
CA PHE A 55 14.86 12.95 14.39
C PHE A 55 15.78 11.74 14.51
N ILE A 56 15.96 11.01 13.42
CA ILE A 56 16.92 9.91 13.39
C ILE A 56 18.34 10.43 13.61
N PRO A 57 19.26 9.61 14.15
CA PRO A 57 20.66 10.00 14.27
C PRO A 57 21.26 10.46 12.93
N ALA A 58 22.22 11.37 12.99
CA ALA A 58 22.92 11.81 11.80
C ALA A 58 23.63 10.62 11.13
N TYR A 59 23.64 10.57 9.80
CA TYR A 59 24.30 9.53 9.01
C TYR A 59 23.78 8.10 9.23
N THR A 60 22.56 7.92 9.73
CA THR A 60 21.92 6.60 9.87
C THR A 60 20.73 6.41 8.93
N PRO A 61 20.95 6.34 7.60
CA PRO A 61 19.87 6.24 6.60
C PRO A 61 19.03 4.97 6.75
N HIS A 62 19.54 3.92 7.40
CA HIS A 62 18.81 2.69 7.69
C HIS A 62 17.56 2.93 8.57
N PHE A 63 17.58 3.91 9.48
CA PHE A 63 16.38 4.26 10.25
C PHE A 63 15.28 4.82 9.35
N GLY A 64 15.62 5.50 8.26
CA GLY A 64 14.67 5.99 7.27
C GLY A 64 14.30 5.01 6.16
N GLY A 65 15.02 3.90 6.06
CA GLY A 65 14.83 2.91 5.01
C GLY A 65 13.41 2.34 4.95
N ILE A 66 12.70 2.23 6.09
CA ILE A 66 11.34 1.67 6.13
C ILE A 66 10.35 2.56 5.37
N TRP A 67 10.30 3.87 5.66
CA TRP A 67 9.37 4.76 4.96
C TRP A 67 9.84 5.08 3.53
N GLU A 68 11.14 5.11 3.28
CA GLU A 68 11.67 5.27 1.94
C GLU A 68 11.34 4.08 1.03
N ALA A 69 11.51 2.86 1.52
CA ALA A 69 11.15 1.64 0.81
C ALA A 69 9.65 1.61 0.47
N GLY A 70 8.79 2.11 1.37
CA GLY A 70 7.35 2.20 1.13
C GLY A 70 6.94 3.19 0.04
N VAL A 71 7.72 4.25 -0.19
CA VAL A 71 7.35 5.34 -1.12
C VAL A 71 8.14 5.29 -2.44
N LYS A 72 9.34 4.72 -2.45
CA LYS A 72 10.23 4.68 -3.61
C LYS A 72 9.61 3.98 -4.84
N PRO A 73 9.00 2.78 -4.72
CA PRO A 73 8.35 2.13 -5.87
C PRO A 73 7.20 2.97 -6.42
N ALA A 74 6.38 3.55 -5.54
CA ALA A 74 5.27 4.41 -5.93
C ALA A 74 5.73 5.64 -6.73
N LYS A 75 6.78 6.35 -6.26
CA LYS A 75 7.36 7.50 -6.98
C LYS A 75 7.91 7.10 -8.34
N HIS A 76 8.60 5.97 -8.42
CA HIS A 76 9.18 5.45 -9.65
C HIS A 76 8.11 5.11 -10.69
N LEU A 77 7.06 4.40 -10.26
CA LEU A 77 5.92 4.07 -11.09
C LEU A 77 5.16 5.31 -11.56
N LEU A 78 4.88 6.26 -10.65
CA LEU A 78 4.24 7.53 -10.98
C LEU A 78 5.01 8.27 -12.08
N ARG A 79 6.33 8.43 -11.94
CA ARG A 79 7.17 9.08 -12.95
C ARG A 79 7.07 8.39 -14.32
N ARG A 80 7.12 7.06 -14.34
CA ARG A 80 7.01 6.28 -15.59
C ARG A 80 5.62 6.33 -16.22
N VAL A 81 4.58 6.39 -15.41
CA VAL A 81 3.19 6.42 -15.89
C VAL A 81 2.82 7.80 -16.40
N LEU A 82 3.29 8.86 -15.73
CA LEU A 82 3.08 10.24 -16.15
C LEU A 82 3.84 10.58 -17.42
N GLY A 83 5.09 10.11 -17.57
CA GLY A 83 5.90 10.43 -18.76
C GLY A 83 5.97 11.94 -19.01
N GLU A 84 5.53 12.37 -20.19
CA GLU A 84 5.46 13.79 -20.60
C GLU A 84 4.06 14.41 -20.41
N CYS A 85 3.13 13.74 -19.71
CA CYS A 85 1.79 14.27 -19.48
C CYS A 85 1.83 15.54 -18.63
N HIS A 86 1.22 16.61 -19.14
CA HIS A 86 1.00 17.84 -18.39
C HIS A 86 -0.33 17.79 -17.64
N LEU A 87 -0.26 17.78 -16.32
CA LEU A 87 -1.43 17.84 -15.43
C LEU A 87 -1.47 19.19 -14.72
N THR A 88 -2.67 19.75 -14.55
CA THR A 88 -2.88 20.86 -13.62
C THR A 88 -2.65 20.41 -12.17
N PHE A 89 -2.55 21.37 -11.26
CA PHE A 89 -2.43 21.07 -9.83
C PHE A 89 -3.59 20.21 -9.31
N GLU A 90 -4.82 20.50 -9.74
CA GLU A 90 -6.03 19.76 -9.34
C GLU A 90 -6.03 18.34 -9.89
N GLU A 91 -5.64 18.17 -11.15
CA GLU A 91 -5.48 16.87 -11.81
C GLU A 91 -4.43 16.00 -11.11
N LEU A 92 -3.25 16.56 -10.83
CA LEU A 92 -2.18 15.87 -10.13
C LEU A 92 -2.58 15.51 -8.70
N SER A 93 -3.25 16.42 -7.99
CA SER A 93 -3.74 16.18 -6.63
C SER A 93 -4.77 15.05 -6.60
N THR A 94 -5.66 15.00 -7.60
CA THR A 94 -6.64 13.92 -7.76
C THR A 94 -5.94 12.59 -8.04
N LEU A 95 -4.99 12.56 -8.97
CA LEU A 95 -4.22 11.35 -9.27
C LEU A 95 -3.45 10.84 -8.04
N PHE A 96 -2.83 11.73 -7.27
CA PHE A 96 -2.13 11.35 -6.04
C PHE A 96 -3.08 10.76 -4.98
N ALA A 97 -4.28 11.31 -4.82
CA ALA A 97 -5.28 10.72 -3.92
C ALA A 97 -5.71 9.32 -4.38
N GLN A 98 -5.87 9.11 -5.70
CA GLN A 98 -6.20 7.80 -6.27
C GLN A 98 -5.04 6.79 -6.11
N VAL A 99 -3.80 7.22 -6.32
CA VAL A 99 -2.62 6.38 -6.12
C VAL A 99 -2.42 6.06 -4.64
N GLU A 100 -2.62 7.02 -3.74
CA GLU A 100 -2.62 6.77 -2.30
C GLU A 100 -3.64 5.69 -1.93
N ALA A 101 -4.85 5.73 -2.50
CA ALA A 101 -5.84 4.69 -2.28
C ALA A 101 -5.36 3.31 -2.77
N ILE A 102 -4.71 3.26 -3.93
CA ILE A 102 -4.12 2.03 -4.49
C ILE A 102 -3.07 1.44 -3.54
N LEU A 103 -2.12 2.24 -3.10
CA LEU A 103 -1.05 1.79 -2.21
C LEU A 103 -1.62 1.27 -0.87
N ASN A 104 -2.65 1.94 -0.35
CA ASN A 104 -3.30 1.57 0.90
C ASN A 104 -4.33 0.45 0.78
N SER A 105 -4.64 0.00 -0.44
CA SER A 105 -5.48 -1.18 -0.69
C SER A 105 -4.72 -2.49 -0.72
N ARG A 106 -3.37 -2.46 -0.65
CA ARG A 106 -2.55 -3.67 -0.74
C ARG A 106 -2.85 -4.63 0.43
N PRO A 107 -3.09 -5.93 0.18
CA PRO A 107 -3.22 -6.92 1.25
C PRO A 107 -1.97 -6.93 2.13
N LEU A 108 -2.08 -7.20 3.43
CA LEU A 108 -0.91 -7.34 4.32
C LEU A 108 -0.79 -8.78 4.80
N CYS A 109 -1.82 -9.27 5.47
CA CYS A 109 -1.93 -10.62 6.03
C CYS A 109 -3.40 -11.00 6.15
N PRO A 110 -3.72 -12.30 6.36
CA PRO A 110 -5.07 -12.71 6.72
C PRO A 110 -5.62 -11.92 7.90
N LEU A 111 -6.88 -11.49 7.81
CA LEU A 111 -7.55 -10.77 8.91
C LEU A 111 -7.80 -11.69 10.12
N SER A 112 -8.00 -12.98 9.85
CA SER A 112 -8.12 -14.01 10.88
C SER A 112 -7.44 -15.31 10.46
N SER A 113 -7.20 -16.19 11.43
CA SER A 113 -6.72 -17.56 11.20
C SER A 113 -7.81 -18.50 10.67
N SER A 114 -9.07 -18.07 10.62
CA SER A 114 -10.19 -18.90 10.20
C SER A 114 -10.04 -19.34 8.73
N PRO A 115 -10.11 -20.64 8.41
CA PRO A 115 -9.97 -21.13 7.04
C PRO A 115 -11.14 -20.73 6.13
N ASN A 116 -12.24 -20.24 6.70
CA ASN A 116 -13.41 -19.76 5.94
C ASN A 116 -13.36 -18.26 5.68
N ASP A 117 -12.44 -17.53 6.32
CA ASP A 117 -12.29 -16.10 6.15
C ASP A 117 -11.33 -15.80 5.00
N LEU A 118 -11.84 -15.10 3.98
CA LEU A 118 -11.10 -14.70 2.80
C LEU A 118 -10.66 -13.22 2.86
N LEU A 119 -10.86 -12.56 4.00
CA LEU A 119 -10.49 -11.16 4.19
C LEU A 119 -9.01 -11.05 4.58
N SER A 120 -8.38 -10.01 4.02
CA SER A 120 -7.04 -9.59 4.39
C SER A 120 -7.13 -8.28 5.17
N LEU A 121 -6.17 -8.08 6.06
CA LEU A 121 -5.86 -6.76 6.60
C LEU A 121 -5.23 -5.89 5.49
N PHE A 122 -5.62 -4.62 5.40
CA PHE A 122 -5.10 -3.63 4.45
C PHE A 122 -4.62 -2.39 5.23
N PRO A 123 -3.63 -1.63 4.74
CA PRO A 123 -3.25 -0.35 5.33
C PRO A 123 -4.43 0.62 5.48
N GLY A 124 -5.38 0.59 4.54
CA GLY A 124 -6.61 1.38 4.58
C GLY A 124 -7.45 1.15 5.84
N HIS A 125 -7.41 -0.04 6.44
CA HIS A 125 -8.09 -0.30 7.72
C HIS A 125 -7.56 0.60 8.83
N PHE A 126 -6.26 0.89 8.87
CA PHE A 126 -5.70 1.78 9.89
C PHE A 126 -6.00 3.25 9.62
N ILE A 127 -6.38 3.61 8.39
CA ILE A 127 -6.61 4.99 7.98
C ILE A 127 -8.08 5.37 8.12
N ILE A 128 -8.99 4.51 7.66
CA ILE A 128 -10.44 4.79 7.62
C ILE A 128 -11.29 3.67 8.24
N SER A 129 -10.68 2.69 8.93
CA SER A 129 -11.38 1.54 9.56
C SER A 129 -12.14 0.62 8.60
N ARG A 130 -11.87 0.71 7.29
CA ARG A 130 -12.49 -0.14 6.25
C ARG A 130 -11.60 -0.25 5.00
N PRO A 131 -11.82 -1.24 4.12
CA PRO A 131 -11.14 -1.30 2.83
C PRO A 131 -11.44 -0.07 1.98
N LEU A 132 -10.44 0.38 1.22
CA LEU A 132 -10.61 1.43 0.22
C LEU A 132 -11.22 0.82 -1.04
N ILE A 133 -12.36 1.37 -1.46
CA ILE A 133 -13.07 0.98 -2.68
C ILE A 133 -13.16 2.18 -3.64
N ALA A 134 -13.37 1.89 -4.93
CA ALA A 134 -13.58 2.91 -5.95
C ALA A 134 -14.83 2.60 -6.77
N LEU A 135 -15.35 3.64 -7.42
CA LEU A 135 -16.41 3.48 -8.41
C LEU A 135 -15.92 2.60 -9.57
N PRO A 136 -16.81 1.78 -10.17
CA PRO A 136 -16.46 1.06 -11.38
C PRO A 136 -16.20 2.05 -12.51
N THR A 137 -15.15 1.79 -13.28
CA THR A 137 -14.73 2.62 -14.40
C THR A 137 -14.53 1.73 -15.62
N PRO A 138 -14.83 2.23 -16.84
CA PRO A 138 -14.51 1.49 -18.05
C PRO A 138 -13.00 1.23 -18.13
N ASN A 139 -12.62 0.13 -18.77
CA ASN A 139 -11.22 -0.12 -19.10
C ASN A 139 -10.81 0.84 -20.23
N LEU A 140 -9.78 1.66 -19.99
CA LEU A 140 -9.30 2.68 -20.92
C LEU A 140 -7.89 2.38 -21.44
N GLU A 141 -7.34 1.19 -21.17
CA GLU A 141 -5.95 0.86 -21.51
C GLU A 141 -5.68 0.97 -23.03
N ASP A 142 -6.62 0.49 -23.85
CA ASP A 142 -6.49 0.46 -25.31
C ASP A 142 -7.08 1.70 -26.00
N VAL A 143 -7.67 2.64 -25.24
CA VAL A 143 -8.30 3.83 -25.81
C VAL A 143 -7.23 4.87 -26.16
N LYS A 144 -7.27 5.37 -27.40
CA LYS A 144 -6.31 6.39 -27.88
C LYS A 144 -6.48 7.71 -27.14
N GLU A 145 -5.36 8.36 -26.80
CA GLU A 145 -5.33 9.56 -25.96
C GLU A 145 -6.13 10.74 -26.54
N GLY A 146 -6.15 10.87 -27.88
CA GLY A 146 -6.89 11.91 -28.60
C GLY A 146 -8.42 11.79 -28.47
N GLN A 147 -8.94 10.65 -27.99
CA GLN A 147 -10.37 10.41 -27.80
C GLN A 147 -10.82 10.58 -26.34
N LEU A 148 -9.88 10.78 -25.42
CA LEU A 148 -10.17 10.83 -24.00
C LEU A 148 -10.51 12.24 -23.54
N ARG A 149 -11.66 12.36 -22.88
CA ARG A 149 -11.95 13.53 -22.04
C ARG A 149 -10.95 13.61 -20.90
N ARG A 150 -10.76 14.82 -20.37
CA ARG A 150 -9.74 15.12 -19.36
C ARG A 150 -9.78 14.19 -18.13
N TYR A 151 -10.96 13.96 -17.57
CA TYR A 151 -11.12 13.03 -16.43
C TYR A 151 -10.81 11.56 -16.80
N MET A 152 -11.07 11.14 -18.04
CA MET A 152 -10.76 9.79 -18.51
C MET A 152 -9.25 9.58 -18.66
N ARG A 153 -8.49 10.64 -18.94
CA ARG A 153 -7.03 10.58 -18.94
C ARG A 153 -6.48 10.27 -17.55
N LEU A 154 -7.01 10.92 -16.52
CA LEU A 154 -6.65 10.61 -15.12
C LEU A 154 -6.99 9.16 -14.77
N GLU A 155 -8.16 8.69 -15.19
CA GLU A 155 -8.58 7.31 -14.96
C GLU A 155 -7.67 6.29 -15.68
N LYS A 156 -7.26 6.59 -16.91
CA LYS A 156 -6.29 5.76 -17.64
C LYS A 156 -4.91 5.74 -16.95
N LEU A 157 -4.43 6.89 -16.46
CA LEU A 157 -3.19 6.96 -15.67
C LEU A 157 -3.30 6.12 -14.39
N ARG A 158 -4.43 6.18 -13.69
CA ARG A 158 -4.72 5.36 -12.50
C ARG A 158 -4.68 3.87 -12.82
N GLN A 159 -5.32 3.43 -13.91
CA GLN A 159 -5.31 2.03 -14.37
C GLN A 159 -3.90 1.56 -14.74
N HIS A 160 -3.14 2.41 -15.45
CA HIS A 160 -1.77 2.11 -15.82
C HIS A 160 -0.85 1.99 -14.60
N PHE A 161 -1.01 2.87 -13.61
CA PHE A 161 -0.31 2.78 -12.33
C PHE A 161 -0.66 1.49 -11.61
N TRP A 162 -1.95 1.17 -11.46
CA TRP A 162 -2.44 -0.04 -10.80
C TRP A 162 -1.82 -1.30 -11.40
N ARG A 163 -1.87 -1.47 -12.72
CA ARG A 163 -1.36 -2.66 -13.41
C ARG A 163 0.12 -2.91 -13.12
N ARG A 164 0.92 -1.83 -13.06
CA ARG A 164 2.35 -1.92 -12.75
C ARG A 164 2.59 -2.17 -11.26
N TRP A 165 1.87 -1.45 -10.40
CA TRP A 165 1.94 -1.60 -8.95
C TRP A 165 1.60 -3.01 -8.50
N GLN A 166 0.54 -3.61 -9.06
CA GLN A 166 0.15 -4.98 -8.75
C GLN A 166 1.30 -5.97 -9.03
N LYS A 167 1.98 -5.83 -10.17
CA LYS A 167 3.12 -6.68 -10.55
C LYS A 167 4.33 -6.48 -9.64
N GLU A 168 4.66 -5.24 -9.32
CA GLU A 168 5.76 -4.92 -8.38
C GLU A 168 5.47 -5.49 -6.99
N TYR A 169 4.26 -5.30 -6.48
CA TYR A 169 3.85 -5.80 -5.18
C TYR A 169 3.86 -7.33 -5.10
N LEU A 170 3.37 -8.01 -6.14
CA LEU A 170 3.42 -9.48 -6.22
C LEU A 170 4.86 -10.01 -6.24
N SER A 171 5.74 -9.34 -7.00
CA SER A 171 7.17 -9.68 -7.05
C SER A 171 7.82 -9.51 -5.68
N GLU A 172 7.52 -8.41 -4.98
CA GLU A 172 8.02 -8.14 -3.63
C GLU A 172 7.58 -9.22 -2.63
N LEU A 173 6.30 -9.62 -2.66
CA LEU A 173 5.78 -10.71 -1.82
C LEU A 173 6.52 -12.02 -2.11
N GLN A 174 6.69 -12.39 -3.37
CA GLN A 174 7.40 -13.62 -3.75
C GLN A 174 8.86 -13.60 -3.30
N GLN A 175 9.55 -12.46 -3.41
CA GLN A 175 10.91 -12.30 -2.92
C GLN A 175 10.95 -12.49 -1.40
N ARG A 176 10.12 -11.78 -0.63
CA ARG A 176 10.08 -11.92 0.84
C ARG A 176 9.86 -13.36 1.29
N THR A 177 8.94 -14.09 0.65
CA THR A 177 8.67 -15.50 0.98
C THR A 177 9.89 -16.39 0.73
N LYS A 178 10.61 -16.22 -0.39
CA LYS A 178 11.83 -16.99 -0.69
C LYS A 178 12.97 -16.75 0.30
N TRP A 179 13.09 -15.55 0.85
CA TRP A 179 14.13 -15.23 1.82
C TRP A 179 13.82 -15.79 3.21
N ARG A 180 12.53 -15.80 3.59
CA ARG A 180 12.08 -16.30 4.90
C ARG A 180 11.94 -17.81 4.97
N THR A 181 11.65 -18.47 3.84
CA THR A 181 11.51 -19.92 3.76
C THR A 181 12.42 -20.47 2.68
N ASN A 182 13.31 -21.40 3.04
CA ASN A 182 14.26 -22.07 2.13
C ASN A 182 13.55 -22.99 1.11
N THR A 183 12.21 -22.99 1.10
CA THR A 183 11.35 -23.70 0.17
C THR A 183 10.05 -22.92 0.04
N SER A 184 9.69 -22.49 -1.17
CA SER A 184 8.40 -21.87 -1.48
C SER A 184 7.27 -22.91 -1.40
N LYS A 185 6.99 -23.42 -0.21
CA LYS A 185 5.88 -24.34 0.03
C LYS A 185 4.63 -23.52 0.31
N LEU A 186 3.67 -23.65 -0.60
CA LEU A 186 2.28 -23.31 -0.33
C LEU A 186 1.67 -24.50 0.39
N ASP A 187 1.00 -24.26 1.50
CA ASP A 187 0.32 -25.27 2.28
C ASP A 187 -1.19 -25.08 2.24
N VAL A 188 -1.93 -26.15 2.54
CA VAL A 188 -3.39 -26.07 2.67
C VAL A 188 -3.75 -25.10 3.79
N GLY A 189 -4.69 -24.21 3.53
CA GLY A 189 -5.11 -23.14 4.44
C GLY A 189 -4.41 -21.80 4.20
N ASP A 190 -3.28 -21.76 3.49
CA ASP A 190 -2.57 -20.52 3.19
C ASP A 190 -3.45 -19.55 2.42
N MET A 191 -3.45 -18.28 2.85
CA MET A 191 -4.06 -17.21 2.08
C MET A 191 -3.12 -16.76 0.98
N VAL A 192 -3.63 -16.71 -0.24
CA VAL A 192 -2.88 -16.39 -1.44
C VAL A 192 -3.56 -15.27 -2.23
N LEU A 193 -2.73 -14.42 -2.83
CA LEU A 193 -3.12 -13.49 -3.87
C LEU A 193 -3.04 -14.20 -5.22
N LEU A 194 -4.12 -14.14 -5.98
CA LEU A 194 -4.19 -14.67 -7.34
C LEU A 194 -3.80 -13.56 -8.31
N ALA A 195 -2.70 -13.76 -9.04
CA ALA A 195 -2.28 -12.83 -10.06
C ALA A 195 -3.35 -12.71 -11.17
N ASP A 196 -3.85 -11.50 -11.38
CA ASP A 196 -4.81 -11.19 -12.43
C ASP A 196 -4.41 -9.91 -13.14
N ASP A 197 -3.92 -10.05 -14.37
CA ASP A 197 -3.43 -8.92 -15.17
C ASP A 197 -4.55 -7.94 -15.58
N ASN A 198 -5.82 -8.36 -15.47
CA ASN A 198 -6.99 -7.58 -15.89
C ASN A 198 -7.85 -7.07 -14.72
N ALA A 199 -7.37 -7.20 -13.48
CA ALA A 199 -8.11 -6.73 -12.33
C ALA A 199 -8.25 -5.20 -12.37
N PRO A 200 -9.45 -4.63 -12.14
CA PRO A 200 -9.59 -3.18 -12.05
C PRO A 200 -8.90 -2.67 -10.78
N PRO A 201 -8.56 -1.36 -10.72
CA PRO A 201 -7.87 -0.83 -9.56
C PRO A 201 -8.60 -1.05 -8.24
N LEU A 202 -7.83 -1.28 -7.17
CA LEU A 202 -8.31 -1.62 -5.81
C LEU A 202 -8.93 -3.01 -5.69
N THR A 203 -8.88 -3.85 -6.74
CA THR A 203 -9.47 -5.19 -6.71
C THR A 203 -8.39 -6.26 -6.64
N TRP A 204 -8.09 -6.70 -5.42
CA TRP A 204 -7.18 -7.83 -5.19
C TRP A 204 -7.96 -9.14 -5.15
N LYS A 205 -7.59 -10.10 -6.00
CA LYS A 205 -8.16 -11.44 -5.96
C LYS A 205 -7.46 -12.26 -4.88
N LEU A 206 -8.17 -12.50 -3.78
CA LEU A 206 -7.70 -13.30 -2.67
C LEU A 206 -8.38 -14.68 -2.68
N GLY A 207 -7.70 -15.64 -2.08
CA GLY A 207 -8.27 -16.95 -1.82
C GLY A 207 -7.45 -17.75 -0.82
N ARG A 208 -7.98 -18.90 -0.41
CA ARG A 208 -7.28 -19.86 0.44
C ARG A 208 -7.02 -21.16 -0.28
N VAL A 209 -5.83 -21.72 -0.11
CA VAL A 209 -5.47 -23.02 -0.68
C VAL A 209 -6.34 -24.10 -0.02
N LEU A 210 -7.17 -24.77 -0.82
CA LEU A 210 -8.00 -25.88 -0.36
C LEU A 210 -7.26 -27.21 -0.44
N ARG A 211 -6.56 -27.44 -1.55
CA ARG A 211 -5.76 -28.65 -1.77
C ARG A 211 -4.62 -28.39 -2.73
N LEU A 212 -3.52 -29.11 -2.51
CA LEU A 212 -2.38 -29.16 -3.40
C LEU A 212 -2.53 -30.37 -4.33
N ILE A 213 -2.14 -30.19 -5.59
CA ILE A 213 -2.26 -31.22 -6.62
C ILE A 213 -0.84 -31.66 -7.00
N PRO A 214 -0.38 -32.84 -6.52
CA PRO A 214 0.93 -33.37 -6.89
C PRO A 214 0.95 -33.78 -8.36
N GLY A 215 2.07 -33.53 -9.03
CA GLY A 215 2.36 -34.11 -10.34
C GLY A 215 2.79 -35.58 -10.25
N PRO A 216 3.09 -36.21 -11.38
CA PRO A 216 3.61 -37.60 -11.41
C PRO A 216 4.92 -37.78 -10.61
N ASP A 217 5.69 -36.70 -10.43
CA ASP A 217 6.91 -36.65 -9.64
C ASP A 217 6.68 -36.41 -8.14
N GLY A 218 5.41 -36.38 -7.69
CA GLY A 218 5.02 -36.08 -6.32
C GLY A 218 5.10 -34.59 -5.95
N ILE A 219 5.57 -33.71 -6.85
CA ILE A 219 5.75 -32.29 -6.57
C ILE A 219 4.49 -31.52 -6.98
N SER A 220 3.88 -30.83 -6.00
CA SER A 220 2.75 -29.95 -6.29
C SER A 220 3.20 -28.65 -6.94
N ARG A 221 2.65 -28.36 -8.12
CA ARG A 221 2.84 -27.09 -8.84
C ARG A 221 1.52 -26.37 -9.12
N VAL A 222 0.41 -27.00 -8.69
CA VAL A 222 -0.96 -26.54 -8.91
C VAL A 222 -1.72 -26.70 -7.60
N ALA A 223 -2.58 -25.75 -7.28
CA ALA A 223 -3.49 -25.82 -6.15
C ALA A 223 -4.92 -25.48 -6.58
N ASP A 224 -5.88 -26.06 -5.88
CA ASP A 224 -7.26 -25.57 -5.89
C ASP A 224 -7.41 -24.55 -4.77
N VAL A 225 -7.95 -23.38 -5.11
CA VAL A 225 -8.02 -22.21 -4.25
C VAL A 225 -9.47 -21.77 -4.12
N LEU A 226 -9.97 -21.67 -2.89
CA LEU A 226 -11.27 -21.10 -2.58
C LEU A 226 -11.20 -19.58 -2.72
N THR A 227 -12.07 -19.01 -3.53
CA THR A 227 -12.27 -17.57 -3.66
C THR A 227 -13.71 -17.21 -3.30
N THR A 228 -14.00 -15.91 -3.18
CA THR A 228 -15.37 -15.42 -2.98
C THR A 228 -16.32 -15.78 -4.12
N LYS A 229 -15.80 -16.12 -5.31
CA LYS A 229 -16.56 -16.55 -6.49
C LYS A 229 -16.58 -18.06 -6.69
N GLY A 230 -16.09 -18.82 -5.70
CA GLY A 230 -15.98 -20.27 -5.77
C GLY A 230 -14.54 -20.77 -5.93
N CYS A 231 -14.39 -22.08 -6.15
CA CYS A 231 -13.11 -22.75 -6.24
C CYS A 231 -12.49 -22.59 -7.63
N VAL A 232 -11.21 -22.23 -7.70
CA VAL A 232 -10.45 -22.12 -8.96
C VAL A 232 -9.13 -22.89 -8.87
N ARG A 233 -8.75 -23.53 -9.96
CA ARG A 233 -7.46 -24.21 -10.09
C ARG A 233 -6.39 -23.26 -10.63
N ARG A 234 -5.25 -23.12 -9.96
CA ARG A 234 -4.16 -22.22 -10.38
C ARG A 234 -2.79 -22.85 -10.19
N ALA A 235 -1.90 -22.58 -11.14
CA ALA A 235 -0.49 -22.89 -11.00
C ALA A 235 0.15 -21.99 -9.93
N PHE A 236 1.15 -22.50 -9.22
CA PHE A 236 1.84 -21.78 -8.14
C PHE A 236 2.44 -20.45 -8.61
N VAL A 237 2.89 -20.37 -9.86
CA VAL A 237 3.42 -19.13 -10.46
C VAL A 237 2.40 -17.99 -10.53
N ARG A 238 1.10 -18.30 -10.46
CA ARG A 238 0.00 -17.33 -10.41
C ARG A 238 -0.50 -17.09 -8.99
N LEU A 239 0.13 -17.68 -7.98
CA LEU A 239 -0.24 -17.57 -6.57
C LEU A 239 0.90 -16.91 -5.79
N CYS A 240 0.55 -15.98 -4.90
CA CYS A 240 1.51 -15.35 -4.00
C CYS A 240 0.98 -15.48 -2.57
N LYS A 241 1.70 -16.22 -1.72
CA LYS A 241 1.37 -16.36 -0.29
C LYS A 241 1.43 -15.01 0.39
N LEU A 242 0.38 -14.67 1.14
CA LEU A 242 0.44 -13.55 2.08
C LEU A 242 1.21 -13.99 3.33
N PRO A 243 2.03 -13.10 3.92
CA PRO A 243 2.65 -13.39 5.20
C PRO A 243 1.58 -13.61 6.28
N SER A 244 1.87 -14.49 7.23
CA SER A 244 1.03 -14.64 8.42
C SER A 244 1.15 -13.41 9.33
N ALA A 245 0.25 -13.26 10.29
CA ALA A 245 0.36 -12.20 11.29
C ALA A 245 1.65 -12.32 12.12
N GLU A 246 2.11 -13.55 12.38
CA GLU A 246 3.34 -13.85 13.11
C GLU A 246 4.57 -13.41 12.31
N ASP A 247 4.56 -13.63 10.99
CA ASP A 247 5.62 -13.19 10.08
C ASP A 247 5.80 -11.66 10.03
N ILE A 248 4.77 -10.87 10.35
CA ILE A 248 4.85 -9.40 10.29
C ILE A 248 5.53 -8.82 11.54
N ASN A 249 5.48 -9.55 12.66
CA ASN A 249 6.00 -9.08 13.96
C ASN A 249 7.44 -9.52 14.24
N GLY A 250 8.03 -10.36 13.37
CA GLY A 250 9.44 -10.79 13.42
C GLY A 250 10.28 -10.19 12.30
#